data_AF-A0A812XEA1-F1
#
_entry.id   AF-A0A812XEA1-F1
#
_cell.length_a   1.000
_cell.length_b   1.000
_cell.length_c   1.000
_cell.angle_alpha   90.00
_cell.angle_beta   90.00
_cell.angle_gamma   90.00
#
_symmetry.space_group_name_H-M   'P 1'
#
loop_
_entity.id
_entity.type
_entity.pdbx_description
1 polymer ?
#
loop_
_entity_poly.entity_id
_entity_poly.type
_entity_poly.pdbx_seq_one_letter_code
_entity_poly.pdbx_strand_id
1 'polypeptide(L)'
;VAACLSHFRLWQKALRCDLDVCIVFEDDARPTADGLRRFQAEVDCLTSLGVPWDLVYLHSSLYSKSEEPKLEGCNLLFAGHRKWAGAYALSRRGLQKLTSSGYENCIFPVDDFLPALHSFHPRPDVRELPC
;
A
#
# COMPACT_ATOMS: atom_id res chain seq x y z
N VAL A 1 16.52 1.00 -7.52
CA VAL A 1 16.15 1.88 -8.66
C VAL A 1 15.17 1.21 -9.63
N ALA A 2 15.46 0.00 -10.15
CA ALA A 2 14.56 -0.68 -11.10
C ALA A 2 13.17 -1.03 -10.51
N ALA A 3 13.10 -1.50 -9.26
CA ALA A 3 11.82 -1.80 -8.59
C ALA A 3 10.95 -0.54 -8.45
N CYS A 4 11.47 0.55 -7.88
CA CYS A 4 10.75 1.83 -7.69
C CYS A 4 9.98 2.31 -8.94
N LEU A 5 10.67 2.37 -10.08
CA LEU A 5 10.07 2.82 -11.34
C LEU A 5 9.04 1.82 -11.88
N SER A 6 9.25 0.52 -11.67
CA SER A 6 8.28 -0.51 -12.05
C SER A 6 6.98 -0.37 -11.27
N HIS A 7 7.05 -0.14 -9.95
CA HIS A 7 5.85 0.12 -9.14
C HIS A 7 5.13 1.38 -9.58
N PHE A 8 5.85 2.49 -9.78
CA PHE A 8 5.24 3.73 -10.24
C PHE A 8 4.53 3.58 -11.59
N ARG A 9 5.17 2.91 -12.55
CA ARG A 9 4.57 2.62 -13.86
C ARG A 9 3.34 1.72 -13.74
N LEU A 10 3.35 0.75 -12.82
CA LEU A 10 2.19 -0.09 -12.52
C LEU A 10 1.03 0.75 -11.95
N TRP A 11 1.29 1.64 -11.01
CA TRP A 11 0.27 2.53 -10.45
C TRP A 11 -0.35 3.43 -11.53
N GLN A 12 0.48 4.06 -12.35
CA GLN A 12 0.02 4.88 -13.47
C GLN A 12 -0.79 4.05 -14.48
N LYS A 13 -0.35 2.82 -14.78
CA LYS A 13 -1.08 1.92 -15.68
C LYS A 13 -2.43 1.53 -15.09
N ALA A 14 -2.49 1.15 -13.82
CA ALA A 14 -3.73 0.78 -13.14
C ALA A 14 -4.73 1.93 -13.15
N LEU A 15 -4.28 3.16 -12.89
CA LEU A 15 -5.13 4.35 -12.96
C LEU A 15 -5.64 4.62 -14.39
N ARG A 16 -4.77 4.51 -15.41
CA ARG A 16 -5.17 4.67 -16.83
C ARG A 16 -6.14 3.59 -17.30
N CYS A 17 -6.03 2.37 -16.77
CA CYS A 17 -6.92 1.25 -17.08
C CYS A 17 -8.22 1.26 -16.27
N ASP A 18 -8.47 2.33 -15.50
CA ASP A 18 -9.68 2.52 -14.72
C ASP A 18 -9.94 1.43 -13.66
N LEU A 19 -8.88 0.85 -13.10
CA LEU A 19 -9.03 -0.22 -12.11
C LEU A 19 -9.47 0.32 -10.75
N ASP A 20 -10.46 -0.33 -10.14
CA ASP A 20 -10.93 -0.01 -8.78
C ASP A 20 -9.91 -0.42 -7.71
N VAL A 21 -9.24 -1.54 -7.94
CA VAL A 21 -8.23 -2.12 -7.04
C VAL A 21 -7.03 -2.61 -7.85
N CYS A 22 -5.83 -2.28 -7.39
CA CYS A 22 -4.57 -2.77 -7.93
C CYS A 22 -3.80 -3.52 -6.84
N ILE A 23 -3.53 -4.81 -7.06
CA ILE A 23 -2.70 -5.63 -6.16
C ILE A 23 -1.31 -5.76 -6.78
N VAL A 24 -0.28 -5.44 -5.99
CA VAL A 24 1.12 -5.51 -6.37
C VAL A 24 1.82 -6.57 -5.54
N PHE A 25 2.61 -7.40 -6.21
CA PHE A 25 3.41 -8.46 -5.63
C PHE A 25 4.86 -8.26 -6.08
N GLU A 26 5.80 -8.47 -5.16
CA GLU A 26 7.22 -8.67 -5.52
C GLU A 26 7.43 -10.00 -6.24
N ASP A 27 8.60 -10.18 -6.86
CA ASP A 27 8.93 -11.33 -7.71
C ASP A 27 9.00 -12.67 -6.95
N ASP A 28 9.28 -12.63 -5.66
CA ASP A 28 9.32 -13.80 -4.78
C ASP A 28 7.96 -14.16 -4.17
N ALA A 29 6.92 -13.35 -4.41
CA ALA A 29 5.57 -13.62 -3.90
C ALA A 29 4.96 -14.89 -4.52
N ARG A 30 4.08 -15.53 -3.75
CA ARG A 30 3.33 -16.73 -4.15
C ARG A 30 1.84 -16.53 -3.86
N PRO A 31 1.12 -15.74 -4.68
CA PRO A 31 -0.30 -15.52 -4.47
C PRO A 31 -1.07 -16.83 -4.62
N THR A 32 -2.09 -17.02 -3.78
CA THR A 32 -3.00 -18.16 -3.86
C THR A 32 -4.40 -17.69 -4.18
N ALA A 33 -5.18 -18.52 -4.88
CA ALA A 33 -6.58 -18.21 -5.15
C ALA A 33 -7.39 -17.97 -3.86
N ASP A 34 -7.05 -18.69 -2.78
CA ASP A 34 -7.69 -18.50 -1.49
C ASP A 34 -7.32 -17.16 -0.84
N GLY A 35 -6.05 -16.77 -0.88
CA GLY A 35 -5.60 -15.47 -0.38
C GLY A 35 -6.28 -14.31 -1.11
N LEU A 36 -6.41 -14.40 -2.43
CA LEU A 36 -7.12 -13.38 -3.23
C LEU A 36 -8.61 -13.32 -2.89
N ARG A 37 -9.28 -14.47 -2.70
CA ARG A 37 -10.69 -14.50 -2.25
C ARG A 37 -10.88 -13.88 -0.88
N ARG A 38 -9.99 -14.17 0.08
CA ARG A 38 -10.04 -13.55 1.41
C ARG A 38 -9.86 -12.04 1.32
N PHE A 39 -8.90 -11.58 0.53
CA PHE A 39 -8.71 -10.14 0.33
C PHE A 39 -9.95 -9.48 -0.29
N GLN A 40 -10.57 -10.09 -1.30
CA GLN A 40 -11.82 -9.56 -1.87
C GLN A 40 -12.93 -9.45 -0.79
N ALA A 41 -13.09 -10.46 0.06
CA ALA A 41 -14.07 -10.40 1.15
C ALA A 41 -13.81 -9.25 2.13
N GLU A 42 -12.54 -8.92 2.41
CA GLU A 42 -12.19 -7.75 3.23
C GLU A 42 -12.48 -6.43 2.52
N VAL A 43 -12.30 -6.34 1.20
CA VAL A 43 -12.69 -5.16 0.40
C VAL A 43 -14.21 -4.98 0.38
N ASP A 44 -14.96 -6.06 0.25
CA ASP A 44 -16.43 -6.04 0.30
C ASP A 44 -16.93 -5.64 1.71
N CYS A 45 -16.24 -6.09 2.76
CA CYS A 45 -16.47 -5.68 4.14
C CYS A 45 -16.26 -4.16 4.31
N LEU A 46 -15.10 -3.65 3.89
CA LEU A 46 -14.80 -2.21 3.93
C LEU A 46 -15.87 -1.38 3.19
N THR A 47 -16.29 -1.85 2.02
CA THR A 47 -17.33 -1.21 1.21
C THR A 47 -18.67 -1.19 1.94
N SER A 48 -19.08 -2.32 2.54
CA SER A 48 -20.34 -2.45 3.28
C SER A 48 -20.38 -1.57 4.53
N LEU A 49 -19.23 -1.38 5.18
CA LEU A 49 -19.07 -0.48 6.32
C LEU A 49 -18.92 1.00 5.92
N GLY A 50 -18.79 1.30 4.62
CA GLY A 50 -18.52 2.64 4.13
C GLY A 50 -17.14 3.18 4.56
N VAL A 51 -16.20 2.31 4.91
CA VAL A 51 -14.85 2.68 5.34
C VAL A 51 -13.98 2.90 4.10
N PRO A 52 -13.54 4.13 3.83
CA PRO A 52 -12.70 4.37 2.67
C PRO A 52 -11.26 3.97 2.98
N TRP A 53 -10.61 3.33 2.03
CA TRP A 53 -9.23 2.87 2.17
C TRP A 53 -8.38 3.28 0.98
N ASP A 54 -7.06 3.36 1.17
CA ASP A 54 -6.09 3.75 0.14
C ASP A 54 -5.09 2.63 -0.13
N LEU A 55 -4.57 2.03 0.94
CA LEU A 55 -3.51 1.04 0.92
C LEU A 55 -3.84 -0.07 1.93
N VAL A 56 -3.68 -1.32 1.52
CA VAL A 56 -3.73 -2.50 2.39
C VAL A 56 -2.45 -3.29 2.19
N TYR A 57 -1.70 -3.54 3.26
CA TYR A 57 -0.56 -4.44 3.20
C TYR A 57 -1.03 -5.89 3.27
N LEU A 58 -0.67 -6.70 2.27
CA LEU A 58 -0.99 -8.13 2.22
C LEU A 58 0.18 -8.97 2.75
N HIS A 59 1.39 -8.48 2.54
CA HIS A 59 2.61 -9.05 3.06
C HIS A 59 3.61 -7.93 3.34
N SER A 60 3.94 -7.72 4.61
CA SER A 60 4.83 -6.65 5.05
C SER A 60 5.46 -7.01 6.38
N SER A 61 6.39 -6.19 6.85
CA SER A 61 6.93 -6.33 8.20
C SER A 61 6.89 -5.00 8.96
N LEU A 62 6.62 -5.11 10.26
CA LEU A 62 6.58 -3.96 11.17
C LEU A 62 7.98 -3.39 11.39
N TYR A 63 8.05 -2.07 11.53
CA TYR A 63 9.28 -1.40 11.92
C TYR A 63 9.59 -1.60 13.41
N SER A 64 8.58 -1.51 14.28
CA SER A 64 8.67 -1.78 15.71
C SER A 64 7.50 -2.64 16.19
N LYS A 65 7.63 -3.29 17.34
CA LYS A 65 6.52 -4.02 17.96
C LYS A 65 5.53 -3.02 18.57
N SER A 66 4.63 -2.50 17.75
CA SER A 66 3.46 -1.75 18.19
C SER A 66 2.21 -2.60 18.01
N GLU A 67 1.26 -2.47 18.94
CA GLU A 67 -0.08 -3.02 18.72
C GLU A 67 -0.77 -2.27 17.59
N GLU A 68 -1.44 -3.00 16.71
CA GLU A 68 -2.21 -2.44 15.61
C GLU A 68 -3.69 -2.60 15.93
N PRO A 69 -4.45 -1.50 16.04
CA PRO A 69 -5.88 -1.59 16.36
C PRO A 69 -6.62 -2.37 15.28
N LYS A 70 -7.51 -3.26 15.71
CA LYS A 70 -8.41 -3.96 14.79
C LYS A 70 -9.46 -3.00 14.24
N LEU A 71 -9.74 -3.07 12.94
CA LEU A 71 -10.89 -2.40 12.36
C LEU A 71 -12.15 -3.18 12.76
N GLU A 72 -13.08 -2.51 13.44
CA GLU A 72 -14.36 -3.13 13.81
C GLU A 72 -15.13 -3.56 12.55
N GLY A 73 -15.67 -4.78 12.57
CA GLY A 73 -16.46 -5.35 11.48
C GLY A 73 -15.67 -6.08 10.39
N CYS A 74 -14.35 -5.87 10.26
CA CYS A 74 -13.49 -6.60 9.32
C CYS A 74 -12.32 -7.32 10.04
N ASN A 75 -11.54 -8.14 9.32
CA ASN A 75 -10.35 -8.79 9.87
C ASN A 75 -9.07 -7.97 9.67
N LEU A 76 -9.20 -6.77 9.10
CA LEU A 76 -8.09 -5.85 8.89
C LEU A 76 -7.67 -5.12 10.18
N LEU A 77 -6.42 -4.71 10.20
CA LEU A 77 -5.83 -3.88 11.25
C LEU A 77 -5.47 -2.51 10.66
N PHE A 78 -5.51 -1.46 11.48
CA PHE A 78 -4.95 -0.17 11.11
C PHE A 78 -3.43 -0.27 11.08
N ALA A 79 -2.86 -0.16 9.88
CA ALA A 79 -1.44 -0.35 9.67
C ALA A 79 -0.62 0.78 10.33
N GLY A 80 0.27 0.41 11.25
CA GLY A 80 1.37 1.25 11.71
C GLY A 80 2.54 1.31 10.71
N HIS A 81 3.69 1.80 11.16
CA HIS A 81 4.87 1.96 10.31
C HIS A 81 5.44 0.60 9.84
N ARG A 82 5.73 0.48 8.54
CA ARG A 82 6.32 -0.72 7.92
C ARG A 82 7.77 -0.48 7.53
N LYS A 83 8.57 -1.54 7.50
CA LYS A 83 9.96 -1.51 7.00
C LYS A 83 10.15 -2.15 5.63
N TRP A 84 9.15 -2.91 5.19
CA TRP A 84 9.18 -3.68 3.94
C TRP A 84 7.77 -4.08 3.51
N ALA A 85 7.50 -4.07 2.21
CA ALA A 85 6.21 -4.34 1.60
C ALA A 85 6.32 -5.33 0.43
N GLY A 86 6.38 -6.63 0.72
CA GLY A 86 6.43 -7.68 -0.31
C GLY A 86 5.14 -7.86 -1.12
N ALA A 87 3.99 -7.48 -0.56
CA ALA A 87 2.73 -7.41 -1.30
C ALA A 87 1.76 -6.41 -0.68
N TYR A 88 1.05 -5.66 -1.53
CA TYR A 88 0.06 -4.69 -1.09
C TYR A 88 -1.01 -4.46 -2.14
N ALA A 89 -2.14 -3.89 -1.72
CA ALA A 89 -3.22 -3.48 -2.59
C ALA A 89 -3.49 -1.99 -2.45
N LEU A 90 -3.84 -1.35 -3.56
CA LEU A 90 -4.23 0.05 -3.64
C LEU A 90 -5.66 0.15 -4.12
N SER A 91 -6.47 0.98 -3.46
CA SER A 91 -7.75 1.40 -4.02
C SER A 91 -7.49 2.42 -5.13
N ARG A 92 -8.52 2.72 -5.93
CA ARG A 92 -8.47 3.82 -6.89
C ARG A 92 -8.06 5.15 -6.24
N ARG A 93 -8.57 5.47 -5.05
CA ARG A 93 -8.21 6.68 -4.31
C ARG A 93 -6.74 6.65 -3.91
N GLY A 94 -6.24 5.50 -3.47
CA GLY A 94 -4.82 5.28 -3.16
C GLY A 94 -3.92 5.46 -4.39
N LEU A 95 -4.32 4.91 -5.53
CA LEU A 95 -3.62 5.09 -6.81
C LEU A 95 -3.53 6.58 -7.17
N GLN A 96 -4.64 7.32 -7.11
CA GLN A 96 -4.66 8.76 -7.40
C GLN A 96 -3.75 9.56 -6.48
N LYS A 97 -3.79 9.30 -5.17
CA LYS A 97 -2.90 9.94 -4.19
C LYS A 97 -1.43 9.64 -4.50
N LEU A 98 -1.09 8.38 -4.78
CA LEU A 98 0.27 7.97 -5.10
C LEU A 98 0.78 8.59 -6.39
N THR A 99 0.01 8.56 -7.48
CA THR A 99 0.45 9.12 -8.76
C THR A 99 0.52 10.64 -8.74
N SER A 100 -0.15 11.30 -7.79
CA SER A 100 -0.14 12.76 -7.63
C SER A 100 0.83 13.24 -6.53
N SER A 101 1.56 12.33 -5.89
CA SER A 101 2.47 12.61 -4.77
C SER A 101 3.81 13.21 -5.18
N GLY A 102 4.05 13.43 -6.47
CA GLY A 102 5.36 13.89 -6.96
C GLY A 102 6.48 12.84 -6.86
N TYR A 103 6.15 11.56 -6.62
CA TYR A 103 7.12 10.46 -6.51
C TYR A 103 8.08 10.37 -7.71
N GLU A 104 7.65 10.76 -8.91
CA GLU A 104 8.49 10.85 -10.11
C GLU A 104 9.65 11.84 -9.98
N ASN A 105 9.50 12.86 -9.13
CA ASN A 105 10.51 13.88 -8.85
C ASN A 105 11.38 13.50 -7.64
N CYS A 106 10.99 12.48 -6.88
CA CYS A 106 11.68 12.02 -5.69
C CYS A 106 11.66 10.49 -5.57
N ILE A 107 12.34 9.83 -6.52
CA ILE A 107 12.36 8.36 -6.58
C ILE A 107 13.06 7.79 -5.35
N PHE A 108 12.26 7.22 -4.45
CA PHE A 108 12.71 6.61 -3.20
C PHE A 108 12.31 5.12 -3.16
N PRO A 109 13.00 4.24 -2.40
CA PRO A 109 12.53 2.88 -2.16
C PRO A 109 11.05 2.86 -1.75
N VAL A 110 10.25 2.03 -2.43
CA VAL A 110 8.80 1.90 -2.18
C VAL A 110 8.53 1.48 -0.73
N ASP A 111 9.43 0.66 -0.17
CA ASP A 111 9.40 0.21 1.22
C ASP A 111 9.49 1.33 2.24
N ASP A 112 10.20 2.41 1.94
CA ASP A 112 10.28 3.60 2.79
C ASP A 112 9.18 4.62 2.40
N PHE A 113 8.84 4.71 1.10
CA PHE A 113 7.89 5.69 0.59
C PHE A 113 6.45 5.40 1.03
N LEU A 114 5.94 4.17 0.84
CA LEU A 114 4.55 3.85 1.19
C LEU A 114 4.25 4.10 2.67
N PRO A 115 5.11 3.70 3.63
CA PRO A 115 4.87 3.98 5.04
C PRO A 115 4.92 5.46 5.38
N ALA A 116 5.76 6.25 4.71
CA ALA A 116 5.86 7.69 4.93
C ALA A 116 4.55 8.44 4.62
N LEU A 117 3.70 7.90 3.75
CA LEU A 117 2.43 8.52 3.37
C LEU A 117 1.34 8.44 4.44
N HIS A 118 1.45 7.53 5.40
CA HIS A 118 0.41 7.30 6.41
C HIS A 118 0.93 7.24 7.85
N SER A 119 2.25 7.24 8.04
CA SER A 119 2.87 7.15 9.36
C SER A 119 4.14 7.97 9.45
N PHE A 120 4.52 8.36 10.67
CA PHE A 120 5.74 9.11 10.92
C PHE A 120 6.98 8.25 10.60
N HIS A 121 7.75 8.67 9.59
CA HIS A 121 8.93 7.91 9.18
C HIS A 121 10.12 8.15 10.14
N PRO A 122 10.77 7.10 10.66
CA PRO A 122 11.85 7.23 11.65
C PRO A 122 13.12 7.85 11.08
N ARG A 123 13.35 7.68 9.77
CA ARG A 123 14.48 8.29 9.05
C ARG A 123 14.20 9.76 8.68
N PRO A 124 15.02 10.74 9.14
CA PRO A 124 14.84 12.15 8.82
C PRO A 124 14.88 12.47 7.32
N ASP A 125 15.77 11.83 6.56
CA ASP A 125 15.93 12.02 5.11
C ASP A 125 14.66 11.66 4.32
N VAL A 126 13.84 10.74 4.85
CA VAL A 126 12.55 10.36 4.24
C VAL A 126 11.45 11.37 4.60
N ARG A 127 11.54 12.00 5.76
CA ARG A 127 10.59 13.04 6.20
C ARG A 127 10.77 14.35 5.46
N GLU A 128 11.98 14.58 4.95
CA GLU A 128 12.35 15.79 4.21
C GLU A 128 12.27 15.58 2.68
N LEU A 129 11.64 14.48 2.22
CA LEU A 129 11.47 14.26 0.79
C LEU A 129 10.65 15.42 0.20
N PRO A 130 11.12 16.06 -0.88
CA PRO A 130 10.47 17.22 -1.49
C PRO A 130 9.19 16.89 -2.29
N CYS A 131 8.66 15.67 -2.18
CA CYS A 131 7.52 15.16 -2.93
C CYS A 131 6.18 15.53 -2.31
#